data_AF-A0A3D0GZ14-F1
#
_entry.id   AF-A0A3D0GZ14-F1
#
_cell.length_a   1.000
_cell.length_b   1.000
_cell.length_c   1.000
_cell.angle_alpha   90.00
_cell.angle_beta   90.00
_cell.angle_gamma   90.00
#
_symmetry.space_group_name_H-M   'P 1'
#
loop_
_entity.id
_entity.type
_entity.pdbx_description
1 polymer ?
#
loop_
_entity_poly.entity_id
_entity_poly.type
_entity_poly.pdbx_seq_one_letter_code
_entity_poly.pdbx_strand_id
1 'polypeptide(L)'
;MANIVSDEDWLRFCLFFNEQVEVYDCITEDLHYFRLKLNRCPATLNEMVDKINAAKKDDKWIMCSPEKGRFHMFGETGAYNIKFISSNNTDNIYEAVYDKDGKLITENDDNGKNMGTYNYASSSKDSTAHIKYDVDTYEDWGNTPLDPVPIKGSWNYNVTKKILYVFGSIEPRDKEQSDYTVDEDAKKHYIQVCKAIKIDYDKLLKVNFSDACY
;
A
#
# COMPACT_ATOMS: atom_id res chain seq x y z
N MET A 1 21.62 7.53 16.00
CA MET A 1 21.26 6.64 17.11
C MET A 1 21.77 5.25 16.78
N ALA A 2 22.26 4.47 17.74
CA ALA A 2 22.66 3.09 17.49
C ALA A 2 21.39 2.26 17.19
N ASN A 3 21.41 1.46 16.13
CA ASN A 3 20.36 0.47 15.87
C ASN A 3 20.43 -0.58 16.98
N ILE A 4 19.43 -0.57 17.87
CA ILE A 4 19.34 -1.50 19.01
C ILE A 4 19.10 -2.94 18.51
N VAL A 5 18.49 -3.09 17.33
CA VAL A 5 18.25 -4.35 16.64
C VAL A 5 19.03 -4.35 15.33
N SER A 6 19.75 -5.43 15.04
CA SER A 6 20.48 -5.60 13.78
C SER A 6 19.51 -5.77 12.61
N ASP A 7 19.96 -5.48 11.38
CA ASP A 7 19.13 -5.74 10.19
C ASP A 7 18.78 -7.23 10.03
N GLU A 8 19.68 -8.13 10.49
CA GLU A 8 19.46 -9.58 10.47
C GLU A 8 18.34 -10.01 11.43
N ASP A 9 18.24 -9.37 12.59
CA ASP A 9 17.23 -9.68 13.61
C ASP A 9 15.95 -8.85 13.48
N TRP A 10 15.92 -7.89 12.55
CA TRP A 10 14.81 -6.95 12.42
C TRP A 10 13.46 -7.64 12.18
N LEU A 11 13.41 -8.59 11.25
CA LEU A 11 12.18 -9.34 10.98
C LEU A 11 11.73 -10.15 12.22
N ARG A 12 12.68 -10.77 12.94
CA ARG A 12 12.35 -11.52 14.16
C ARG A 12 11.76 -10.61 15.23
N PHE A 13 12.34 -9.42 15.39
CA PHE A 13 11.80 -8.41 16.29
C PHE A 13 10.39 -7.96 15.87
N CYS A 14 10.18 -7.65 14.59
CA CYS A 14 8.87 -7.28 14.05
C CYS A 14 7.80 -8.34 14.32
N LEU A 15 8.09 -9.62 14.03
CA LEU A 15 7.15 -10.71 14.25
C LEU A 15 6.83 -10.88 15.74
N PHE A 16 7.84 -10.85 16.61
CA PHE A 16 7.61 -10.90 18.06
C PHE A 16 6.78 -9.71 18.56
N PHE A 17 7.05 -8.50 18.04
CA PHE A 17 6.31 -7.31 18.43
C PHE A 17 4.84 -7.39 18.00
N ASN A 18 4.55 -7.91 16.80
CA ASN A 18 3.19 -8.14 16.32
C ASN A 18 2.43 -9.12 17.25
N GLU A 19 3.07 -10.22 17.66
CA GLU A 19 2.47 -11.15 18.64
C GLU A 19 2.13 -10.45 19.96
N GLN A 20 2.97 -9.50 20.42
CA GLN A 20 2.66 -8.75 21.64
C GLN A 20 1.49 -7.78 21.44
N VAL A 21 1.43 -7.12 20.29
CA VAL A 21 0.30 -6.25 19.92
C VAL A 21 -1.03 -7.02 19.95
N GLU A 22 -1.04 -8.24 19.42
CA GLU A 22 -2.21 -9.12 19.47
C GLU A 22 -2.62 -9.49 20.90
N VAL A 23 -1.66 -9.68 21.81
CA VAL A 23 -1.93 -9.97 23.23
C VAL A 23 -2.55 -8.77 23.96
N TYR A 24 -2.14 -7.54 23.64
CA TYR A 24 -2.75 -6.33 24.20
C TYR A 24 -4.18 -6.11 23.68
N ASP A 25 -4.47 -6.64 22.49
CA ASP A 25 -5.80 -6.65 21.83
C ASP A 25 -6.39 -5.26 21.56
N CYS A 26 -5.60 -4.21 21.76
CA CYS A 26 -5.93 -2.81 21.47
C CYS A 26 -4.71 -2.05 20.96
N ILE A 27 -4.92 -1.23 19.92
CA ILE A 27 -3.90 -0.31 19.41
C ILE A 27 -4.18 1.05 20.03
N THR A 28 -3.17 1.61 20.69
CA THR A 28 -3.17 3.02 21.10
C THR A 28 -2.67 3.89 19.94
N GLU A 29 -2.98 5.18 19.98
CA GLU A 29 -2.47 6.14 18.99
C GLU A 29 -0.94 6.11 18.88
N ASP A 30 -0.25 5.99 20.02
CA ASP A 30 1.21 5.84 20.05
C ASP A 30 1.69 4.58 19.31
N LEU A 31 1.03 3.44 19.52
CA LEU A 31 1.34 2.20 18.80
C LEU A 31 1.02 2.32 17.31
N HIS A 32 -0.07 3.01 16.95
CA HIS A 32 -0.40 3.28 15.56
C HIS A 32 0.73 4.06 14.88
N TYR A 33 1.16 5.20 15.41
CA TYR A 33 2.25 5.95 14.80
C TYR A 33 3.62 5.25 14.91
N PHE A 34 3.84 4.43 15.95
CA PHE A 34 5.06 3.65 16.09
C PHE A 34 5.27 2.67 14.92
N ARG A 35 4.19 2.16 14.31
CA ARG A 35 4.28 1.25 13.15
C ARG A 35 5.08 1.85 12.00
N LEU A 36 5.04 3.17 11.82
CA LEU A 36 5.81 3.86 10.78
C LEU A 36 7.33 3.72 10.99
N LYS A 37 7.78 3.59 12.24
CA LYS A 37 9.20 3.33 12.57
C LYS A 37 9.60 1.88 12.29
N LEU A 38 8.64 0.98 12.22
CA LEU A 38 8.84 -0.43 11.87
C LEU A 38 8.98 -0.63 10.36
N ASN A 39 8.39 0.24 9.54
CA ASN A 39 8.35 0.06 8.10
C ASN A 39 9.75 0.03 7.46
N ARG A 40 9.98 -0.86 6.50
CA ARG A 40 11.25 -1.02 5.77
C ARG A 40 10.98 -1.31 4.30
N CYS A 41 11.48 -0.46 3.43
CA CYS A 41 11.35 -0.60 2.00
C CYS A 41 12.56 -0.01 1.26
N PRO A 42 12.79 -0.39 -0.01
CA PRO A 42 13.74 0.30 -0.90
C PRO A 42 13.45 1.82 -0.98
N ALA A 43 14.48 2.63 -1.17
CA ALA A 43 14.35 4.08 -1.15
C ALA A 43 13.81 4.65 -2.48
N THR A 44 13.93 3.89 -3.56
CA THR A 44 13.46 4.28 -4.89
C THR A 44 12.79 3.12 -5.62
N LEU A 45 11.96 3.47 -6.60
CA LEU A 45 11.31 2.49 -7.47
C LEU A 45 12.34 1.63 -8.24
N ASN A 46 13.47 2.22 -8.65
CA ASN A 46 14.55 1.47 -9.31
C ASN A 46 15.17 0.42 -8.38
N GLU A 47 15.46 0.77 -7.13
CA GLU A 47 15.95 -0.18 -6.13
C GLU A 47 14.92 -1.30 -5.86
N MET A 48 13.62 -0.97 -5.84
CA MET A 48 12.54 -1.95 -5.74
C MET A 48 12.57 -2.93 -6.90
N VAL A 49 12.65 -2.43 -8.14
CA VAL A 49 12.74 -3.26 -9.35
C VAL A 49 13.96 -4.17 -9.31
N ASP A 50 15.13 -3.64 -8.94
CA ASP A 50 16.37 -4.41 -8.83
C ASP A 50 16.25 -5.52 -7.78
N LYS A 51 15.67 -5.19 -6.61
CA LYS A 51 15.44 -6.14 -5.52
C LYS A 51 14.50 -7.27 -5.95
N ILE A 52 13.40 -6.95 -6.66
CA ILE A 52 12.46 -7.97 -7.18
C ILE A 52 13.13 -8.87 -8.23
N ASN A 53 13.96 -8.29 -9.09
CA ASN A 53 14.62 -9.04 -10.16
C ASN A 53 15.75 -9.95 -9.65
N ALA A 54 16.40 -9.58 -8.55
CA ALA A 54 17.44 -10.39 -7.89
C ALA A 54 16.89 -11.45 -6.93
N ALA A 55 15.66 -11.27 -6.42
CA ALA A 55 15.06 -12.14 -5.41
C ALA A 55 14.54 -13.48 -5.96
N LYS A 56 14.56 -14.51 -5.11
CA LYS A 56 13.82 -15.77 -5.34
C LYS A 56 12.32 -15.52 -5.22
N LYS A 57 11.51 -16.41 -5.81
CA LYS A 57 10.06 -16.25 -5.93
C LYS A 57 9.37 -15.77 -4.64
N ASP A 58 9.64 -16.41 -3.50
CA ASP A 58 8.96 -16.11 -2.23
C ASP A 58 9.57 -14.92 -1.47
N ASP A 59 10.69 -14.38 -1.96
CA ASP A 59 11.38 -13.18 -1.45
C ASP A 59 11.05 -11.92 -2.26
N LYS A 60 10.28 -12.05 -3.35
CA LYS A 60 9.91 -10.91 -4.19
C LYS A 60 8.88 -10.05 -3.49
N TRP A 61 9.12 -8.73 -3.54
CA TRP A 61 8.07 -7.76 -3.29
C TRP A 61 6.96 -7.91 -4.33
N ILE A 62 5.74 -7.62 -3.89
CA ILE A 62 4.52 -7.85 -4.66
C ILE A 62 3.97 -6.48 -5.05
N MET A 63 3.90 -6.22 -6.35
CA MET A 63 3.24 -5.01 -6.87
C MET A 63 1.73 -5.14 -6.69
N CYS A 64 1.09 -4.12 -6.14
CA CYS A 64 -0.35 -4.04 -6.01
C CYS A 64 -0.99 -3.55 -7.32
N SER A 65 -2.20 -4.04 -7.62
CA SER A 65 -3.00 -3.46 -8.69
C SER A 65 -3.44 -2.03 -8.32
N PRO A 66 -3.81 -1.19 -9.31
CA PRO A 66 -4.34 0.14 -9.01
C PRO A 66 -5.53 0.13 -8.05
N GLU A 67 -6.43 -0.85 -8.20
CA GLU A 67 -7.56 -1.04 -7.29
C GLU A 67 -7.10 -1.23 -5.84
N LYS A 68 -6.07 -2.04 -5.61
CA LYS A 68 -5.52 -2.34 -4.27
C LYS A 68 -4.72 -1.17 -3.71
N GLY A 69 -4.05 -0.42 -4.59
CA GLY A 69 -3.32 0.79 -4.26
C GLY A 69 -4.19 2.04 -4.08
N ARG A 70 -5.50 1.98 -4.35
CA ARG A 70 -6.39 3.17 -4.45
C ARG A 70 -6.35 4.12 -3.26
N PHE A 71 -6.07 3.62 -2.06
CA PHE A 71 -5.92 4.41 -0.83
C PHE A 71 -4.59 5.16 -0.75
N HIS A 72 -3.74 5.05 -1.76
CA HIS A 72 -2.50 5.79 -1.92
C HIS A 72 -2.48 6.53 -3.27
N MET A 73 -3.66 6.84 -3.84
CA MET A 73 -3.79 7.54 -5.12
C MET A 73 -4.47 8.91 -4.97
N PHE A 74 -4.22 9.59 -3.85
CA PHE A 74 -4.75 10.91 -3.58
C PHE A 74 -3.93 12.02 -4.24
N GLY A 75 -4.59 13.14 -4.56
CA GLY A 75 -3.96 14.30 -5.19
C GLY A 75 -3.92 14.23 -6.72
N GLU A 76 -3.38 15.28 -7.33
CA GLU A 76 -3.36 15.45 -8.80
C GLU A 76 -2.58 14.35 -9.51
N THR A 77 -1.44 13.94 -8.94
CA THR A 77 -0.57 12.88 -9.49
C THR A 77 -0.77 11.53 -8.81
N GLY A 78 -1.75 11.39 -7.91
CA GLY A 78 -1.95 10.17 -7.14
C GLY A 78 -2.23 8.95 -8.00
N ALA A 79 -2.84 9.13 -9.18
CA ALA A 79 -3.10 8.04 -10.12
C ALA A 79 -1.82 7.32 -10.60
N TYR A 80 -0.65 7.96 -10.50
CA TYR A 80 0.63 7.39 -10.90
C TYR A 80 1.29 6.59 -9.77
N ASN A 81 0.81 6.72 -8.53
CA ASN A 81 1.47 6.13 -7.38
C ASN A 81 1.44 4.61 -7.46
N ILE A 82 2.59 3.97 -7.27
CA ILE A 82 2.70 2.50 -7.32
C ILE A 82 2.96 1.96 -5.92
N LYS A 83 2.00 1.19 -5.42
CA LYS A 83 2.11 0.45 -4.15
C LYS A 83 2.75 -0.92 -4.37
N PHE A 84 3.66 -1.26 -3.46
CA PHE A 84 4.18 -2.61 -3.26
C PHE A 84 3.96 -3.03 -1.80
N ILE A 85 3.81 -4.33 -1.61
CA ILE A 85 3.87 -4.97 -0.29
C ILE A 85 5.04 -5.95 -0.25
N SER A 86 5.58 -6.18 0.93
CA SER A 86 6.73 -7.06 1.10
C SER A 86 6.39 -8.51 0.77
N SER A 87 7.42 -9.35 0.71
CA SER A 87 7.28 -10.71 0.23
C SER A 87 6.49 -11.61 1.19
N ASN A 88 6.11 -12.79 0.67
CA ASN A 88 5.44 -13.81 1.47
C ASN A 88 6.27 -14.27 2.68
N ASN A 89 7.60 -14.25 2.57
CA ASN A 89 8.50 -14.60 3.69
C ASN A 89 8.48 -13.56 4.84
N THR A 90 7.95 -12.37 4.57
CA THR A 90 7.73 -11.31 5.57
C THR A 90 6.25 -11.10 5.85
N ASP A 91 5.39 -12.00 5.38
CA ASP A 91 3.94 -11.90 5.51
C ASP A 91 3.34 -10.60 5.00
N ASN A 92 3.96 -9.96 4.01
CA ASN A 92 3.47 -8.72 3.43
C ASN A 92 3.30 -7.54 4.42
N ILE A 93 4.02 -7.54 5.55
CA ILE A 93 3.87 -6.53 6.63
C ILE A 93 4.44 -5.15 6.30
N TYR A 94 5.35 -5.04 5.32
CA TYR A 94 5.91 -3.75 4.92
C TYR A 94 5.26 -3.27 3.62
N GLU A 95 4.98 -1.98 3.53
CA GLU A 95 4.46 -1.36 2.31
C GLU A 95 5.42 -0.29 1.79
N ALA A 96 5.44 -0.12 0.47
CA ALA A 96 6.17 0.96 -0.20
C ALA A 96 5.24 1.60 -1.21
N VAL A 97 5.25 2.94 -1.29
CA VAL A 97 4.52 3.68 -2.32
C VAL A 97 5.47 4.66 -2.98
N TYR A 98 5.58 4.57 -4.30
CA TYR A 98 6.42 5.44 -5.10
C TYR A 98 5.57 6.37 -5.95
N ASP A 99 5.96 7.63 -6.06
CA ASP A 99 5.30 8.60 -6.94
C ASP A 99 5.66 8.38 -8.43
N LYS A 100 5.12 9.25 -9.29
CA LYS A 100 5.36 9.23 -10.75
C LYS A 100 6.84 9.29 -11.15
N ASP A 101 7.70 9.86 -10.31
CA ASP A 101 9.12 10.05 -10.55
C ASP A 101 9.96 8.93 -9.90
N GLY A 102 9.30 7.95 -9.28
CA GLY A 102 9.92 6.81 -8.61
C GLY A 102 10.49 7.13 -7.23
N LYS A 103 10.14 8.28 -6.65
CA LYS A 103 10.52 8.68 -5.30
C LYS A 103 9.60 8.00 -4.28
N LEU A 104 10.16 7.47 -3.19
CA LEU A 104 9.37 6.96 -2.08
C LEU A 104 8.58 8.11 -1.43
N ILE A 105 7.27 7.94 -1.30
CA ILE A 105 6.39 8.92 -0.64
C ILE A 105 6.55 8.78 0.88
N THR A 106 6.74 9.92 1.55
CA THR A 106 6.96 10.03 2.99
C THR A 106 5.97 11.00 3.65
N GLU A 107 6.02 11.10 4.97
CA GLU A 107 5.24 12.07 5.75
C GLU A 107 5.40 13.53 5.29
N ASN A 108 6.54 13.87 4.66
CA ASN A 108 6.84 15.25 4.25
C ASN A 108 6.23 15.65 2.89
N ASP A 109 5.69 14.70 2.13
CA ASP A 109 5.23 14.95 0.76
C ASP A 109 3.77 15.42 0.72
N ASP A 110 2.90 14.75 1.48
CA ASP A 110 1.46 15.01 1.49
C ASP A 110 0.84 14.77 2.88
N ASN A 111 1.60 15.11 3.93
CA ASN A 111 1.31 14.77 5.32
C ASN A 111 1.21 13.24 5.56
N GLY A 112 1.83 12.43 4.70
CA GLY A 112 1.84 10.97 4.80
C GLY A 112 0.58 10.31 4.26
N LYS A 113 -0.29 11.04 3.57
CA LYS A 113 -1.55 10.52 3.07
C LYS A 113 -1.40 9.35 2.10
N ASN A 114 -0.41 9.42 1.20
CA ASN A 114 -0.13 8.34 0.25
C ASN A 114 1.05 7.44 0.67
N MET A 115 1.69 7.66 1.83
CA MET A 115 2.88 6.88 2.21
C MET A 115 2.58 5.40 2.45
N GLY A 116 3.58 4.54 2.23
CA GLY A 116 3.51 3.14 2.63
C GLY A 116 3.76 2.98 4.13
N THR A 117 3.10 2.01 4.75
CA THR A 117 3.14 1.78 6.20
C THR A 117 3.62 0.38 6.58
N TYR A 118 3.79 0.15 7.87
CA TYR A 118 3.92 -1.20 8.43
C TYR A 118 2.55 -1.66 8.93
N ASN A 119 2.21 -2.91 8.67
CA ASN A 119 1.00 -3.54 9.16
C ASN A 119 1.33 -4.54 10.27
N TYR A 120 0.70 -4.42 11.42
CA TYR A 120 0.83 -5.36 12.53
C TYR A 120 0.27 -6.72 12.17
N ALA A 121 -0.75 -6.77 11.31
CA ALA A 121 -1.29 -8.01 10.82
C ALA A 121 -1.21 -8.08 9.30
N SER A 122 -0.73 -9.23 8.81
CA SER A 122 -0.84 -9.58 7.40
C SER A 122 -2.29 -9.86 7.09
N SER A 123 -2.90 -9.11 6.18
CA SER A 123 -4.25 -9.44 5.75
C SER A 123 -4.40 -10.89 5.19
N SER A 124 -3.29 -11.55 4.77
CA SER A 124 -3.23 -12.78 3.95
C SER A 124 -3.29 -13.98 4.84
N LYS A 125 -2.84 -13.75 6.07
CA LYS A 125 -2.94 -14.66 7.18
C LYS A 125 -4.19 -14.38 7.98
N ASP A 126 -4.46 -13.12 8.29
CA ASP A 126 -5.59 -12.71 9.13
C ASP A 126 -6.13 -11.34 8.71
N SER A 127 -7.16 -11.35 7.87
CA SER A 127 -7.85 -10.14 7.42
C SER A 127 -8.61 -9.44 8.55
N THR A 128 -9.04 -10.17 9.58
CA THR A 128 -9.78 -9.58 10.71
C THR A 128 -8.83 -8.81 11.61
N ALA A 129 -7.68 -9.40 11.95
CA ALA A 129 -6.62 -8.71 12.69
C ALA A 129 -6.10 -7.50 11.91
N HIS A 130 -5.92 -7.61 10.59
CA HIS A 130 -5.49 -6.49 9.77
C HIS A 130 -6.51 -5.33 9.76
N ILE A 131 -7.80 -5.63 9.64
CA ILE A 131 -8.84 -4.60 9.76
C ILE A 131 -8.76 -3.93 11.13
N LYS A 132 -8.74 -4.73 12.20
CA LYS A 132 -8.76 -4.23 13.58
C LYS A 132 -7.53 -3.39 13.93
N TYR A 133 -6.33 -3.83 13.55
CA TYR A 133 -5.09 -3.24 14.02
C TYR A 133 -4.53 -2.17 13.08
N ASP A 134 -4.78 -2.28 11.77
CA ASP A 134 -4.16 -1.42 10.77
C ASP A 134 -5.18 -0.50 10.09
N VAL A 135 -6.33 -1.03 9.65
CA VAL A 135 -7.32 -0.25 8.88
C VAL A 135 -8.16 0.64 9.77
N ASP A 136 -8.78 0.09 10.81
CA ASP A 136 -9.67 0.84 11.73
C ASP A 136 -8.88 1.97 12.42
N THR A 137 -7.62 1.70 12.80
CA THR A 137 -6.77 2.70 13.46
C THR A 137 -6.32 3.80 12.50
N TYR A 138 -6.10 3.49 11.22
CA TYR A 138 -5.91 4.50 10.18
C TYR A 138 -7.18 5.33 9.93
N GLU A 139 -8.37 4.71 9.95
CA GLU A 139 -9.64 5.45 9.84
C GLU A 139 -9.92 6.38 11.01
N ASP A 140 -9.31 6.14 12.18
CA ASP A 140 -9.44 6.99 13.36
C ASP A 140 -8.39 8.11 13.40
N TRP A 141 -7.15 7.84 12.98
CA TRP A 141 -6.01 8.75 13.21
C TRP A 141 -5.25 9.21 11.95
N GLY A 142 -5.47 8.58 10.79
CA GLY A 142 -4.67 8.82 9.58
C GLY A 142 -3.23 8.33 9.75
N ASN A 143 -2.39 8.46 8.72
CA ASN A 143 -0.99 8.01 8.82
C ASN A 143 -0.14 8.95 9.67
N THR A 144 -0.51 10.22 9.78
CA THR A 144 0.16 11.20 10.64
C THR A 144 -0.89 12.10 11.30
N PRO A 145 -0.55 12.81 12.39
CA PRO A 145 -1.47 13.78 13.01
C PRO A 145 -1.91 14.92 12.07
N LEU A 146 -1.22 15.11 10.94
CA LEU A 146 -1.51 16.12 9.93
C LEU A 146 -2.20 15.54 8.68
N ASP A 147 -2.36 14.22 8.61
CA ASP A 147 -3.15 13.55 7.58
C ASP A 147 -4.63 13.76 7.91
N PRO A 148 -5.38 14.53 7.10
CA PRO A 148 -6.80 14.74 7.36
C PRO A 148 -7.54 13.41 7.21
N VAL A 149 -7.87 12.80 8.36
CA VAL A 149 -8.63 11.56 8.45
C VAL A 149 -9.87 11.64 7.55
N PRO A 150 -10.08 10.67 6.66
CA PRO A 150 -11.31 10.62 5.88
C PRO A 150 -12.50 10.57 6.83
N ILE A 151 -13.44 11.53 6.75
CA ILE A 151 -14.66 11.49 7.57
C ILE A 151 -15.37 10.16 7.26
N LYS A 152 -15.69 9.37 8.29
CA LYS A 152 -16.40 8.09 8.14
C LYS A 152 -17.69 8.30 7.33
N GLY A 153 -17.79 7.65 6.16
CA GLY A 153 -18.90 7.82 5.21
C GLY A 153 -18.72 8.92 4.14
N SER A 154 -17.65 9.73 4.19
CA SER A 154 -17.26 10.68 3.14
C SER A 154 -16.40 10.06 2.03
N TRP A 155 -16.06 8.77 2.18
CA TRP A 155 -15.48 7.87 1.17
C TRP A 155 -16.42 7.77 -0.02
N ASN A 156 -16.50 8.86 -0.77
CA ASN A 156 -17.44 9.05 -1.83
C ASN A 156 -17.14 7.96 -2.85
N TYR A 157 -18.12 7.09 -3.08
CA TYR A 157 -18.28 6.17 -4.20
C TYR A 157 -17.63 6.65 -5.52
N ASN A 158 -17.54 7.98 -5.71
CA ASN A 158 -16.92 8.68 -6.82
C ASN A 158 -15.38 8.56 -6.94
N VAL A 159 -14.60 8.49 -5.85
CA VAL A 159 -13.12 8.35 -5.95
C VAL A 159 -12.73 6.95 -6.41
N THR A 160 -13.35 5.93 -5.80
CA THR A 160 -13.17 4.52 -6.17
C THR A 160 -13.66 4.25 -7.60
N LYS A 161 -14.84 4.78 -8.00
CA LYS A 161 -15.31 4.70 -9.39
C LYS A 161 -14.35 5.38 -10.37
N LYS A 162 -13.83 6.57 -10.04
CA LYS A 162 -12.89 7.32 -10.90
C LYS A 162 -11.59 6.55 -11.14
N ILE A 163 -10.99 5.99 -10.09
CA ILE A 163 -9.74 5.19 -10.19
C ILE A 163 -10.00 3.89 -10.98
N LEU A 164 -11.06 3.15 -10.65
CA LEU A 164 -11.39 1.90 -11.37
C LEU A 164 -11.75 2.14 -12.83
N TYR A 165 -12.34 3.30 -13.14
CA TYR A 165 -12.59 3.73 -14.51
C TYR A 165 -11.29 4.01 -15.27
N VAL A 166 -10.32 4.71 -14.65
CA VAL A 166 -8.99 4.96 -15.23
C VAL A 166 -8.29 3.65 -15.63
N PHE A 167 -8.40 2.60 -14.84
CA PHE A 167 -7.68 1.35 -15.13
C PHE A 167 -8.52 0.29 -15.86
N GLY A 168 -9.76 0.62 -16.25
CA GLY A 168 -10.64 -0.26 -17.02
C GLY A 168 -11.24 -1.43 -16.22
N SER A 169 -11.29 -1.31 -14.89
CA SER A 169 -11.70 -2.38 -13.97
C SER A 169 -13.22 -2.50 -13.79
N ILE A 170 -14.02 -1.52 -14.24
CA ILE A 170 -15.49 -1.56 -14.22
C ILE A 170 -16.03 -1.07 -15.57
N GLU A 171 -16.81 -1.88 -16.27
CA GLU A 171 -17.71 -1.35 -17.33
C GLU A 171 -18.78 -0.48 -16.68
N PRO A 172 -19.01 0.76 -17.16
CA PRO A 172 -19.96 1.67 -16.52
C PRO A 172 -21.39 1.11 -16.63
N ARG A 173 -21.94 0.63 -15.51
CA ARG A 173 -23.37 0.24 -15.42
C ARG A 173 -24.33 1.43 -15.37
N ASP A 174 -23.84 2.65 -15.18
CA ASP A 174 -24.67 3.84 -15.08
C ASP A 174 -24.36 4.81 -16.22
N LYS A 175 -25.31 4.99 -17.13
CA LYS A 175 -25.25 5.84 -18.33
C LYS A 175 -25.20 7.36 -18.05
N GLU A 176 -24.92 7.81 -16.83
CA GLU A 176 -25.06 9.23 -16.44
C GLU A 176 -23.78 9.94 -15.96
N GLN A 177 -22.59 9.36 -16.09
CA GLN A 177 -21.35 10.09 -15.80
C GLN A 177 -20.33 9.94 -16.95
N SER A 178 -20.49 10.80 -17.96
CA SER A 178 -19.72 10.83 -19.20
C SER A 178 -18.41 11.66 -19.13
N ASP A 179 -17.93 12.04 -17.94
CA ASP A 179 -16.83 13.00 -17.79
C ASP A 179 -15.57 12.45 -17.12
N TYR A 180 -15.52 11.14 -16.85
CA TYR A 180 -14.27 10.51 -16.40
C TYR A 180 -13.43 10.15 -17.62
N THR A 181 -12.26 10.73 -17.73
CA THR A 181 -11.25 10.34 -18.71
C THR A 181 -10.31 9.34 -18.06
N VAL A 182 -9.96 8.29 -18.80
CA VAL A 182 -8.88 7.39 -18.42
C VAL A 182 -7.57 8.18 -18.47
N ASP A 183 -6.84 8.23 -17.35
CA ASP A 183 -5.46 8.70 -17.33
C ASP A 183 -4.56 7.62 -17.97
N GLU A 184 -4.52 7.65 -19.30
CA GLU A 184 -3.73 6.72 -20.10
C GLU A 184 -2.23 6.81 -19.79
N ASP A 185 -1.74 7.93 -19.25
CA ASP A 185 -0.34 8.09 -18.91
C ASP A 185 -0.02 7.41 -17.58
N ALA A 186 -0.90 7.50 -16.58
CA ALA A 186 -0.80 6.68 -15.36
C ALA A 186 -0.85 5.17 -15.67
N LYS A 187 -1.75 4.74 -16.57
CA LYS A 187 -1.81 3.35 -17.04
C LYS A 187 -0.53 2.91 -17.74
N LYS A 188 0.05 3.75 -18.62
CA LYS A 188 1.34 3.47 -19.25
C LYS A 188 2.46 3.34 -18.21
N HIS A 189 2.45 4.15 -17.16
CA HIS A 189 3.42 4.09 -16.08
C HIS A 189 3.36 2.72 -15.36
N TYR A 190 2.17 2.27 -14.97
CA TYR A 190 1.98 0.92 -14.41
C TYR A 190 2.47 -0.19 -15.36
N ILE A 191 2.15 -0.11 -16.65
CA ILE A 191 2.59 -1.08 -17.66
C ILE A 191 4.13 -1.10 -17.76
N GLN A 192 4.79 0.06 -17.69
CA GLN A 192 6.25 0.15 -17.73
C GLN A 192 6.89 -0.55 -16.53
N VAL A 193 6.35 -0.33 -15.32
CA VAL A 193 6.83 -1.00 -14.11
C VAL A 193 6.58 -2.50 -14.16
N CYS A 194 5.39 -2.94 -14.57
CA CYS A 194 5.08 -4.36 -14.80
C CYS A 194 6.11 -5.03 -15.73
N LYS A 195 6.45 -4.38 -16.86
CA LYS A 195 7.49 -4.87 -17.78
C LYS A 195 8.86 -4.98 -17.10
N ALA A 196 9.25 -3.98 -16.30
CA ALA A 196 10.53 -3.96 -15.61
C ALA A 196 10.69 -5.10 -14.59
N ILE A 197 9.58 -5.51 -13.94
CA ILE A 197 9.55 -6.63 -12.99
C ILE A 197 9.05 -7.95 -13.60
N LYS A 198 8.86 -7.99 -14.92
CA LYS A 198 8.46 -9.18 -15.69
C LYS A 198 7.09 -9.76 -15.28
N ILE A 199 6.14 -8.89 -14.96
CA ILE A 199 4.74 -9.22 -14.68
C ILE A 199 3.86 -8.75 -15.84
N ASP A 200 2.82 -9.53 -16.14
CA ASP A 200 1.80 -9.18 -17.11
C ASP A 200 0.77 -8.23 -16.46
N TYR A 201 0.55 -7.07 -17.09
CA TYR A 201 -0.35 -6.05 -16.54
C TYR A 201 -1.81 -6.51 -16.47
N ASP A 202 -2.31 -7.26 -17.46
CA ASP A 202 -3.68 -7.77 -17.43
C ASP A 202 -3.84 -8.82 -16.34
N LYS A 203 -2.79 -9.61 -16.06
CA LYS A 203 -2.76 -10.47 -14.87
C LYS A 203 -2.79 -9.64 -13.61
N LEU A 204 -2.00 -8.57 -13.48
CA LEU A 204 -2.04 -7.69 -12.30
C LEU A 204 -3.46 -7.18 -12.02
N LEU A 205 -4.21 -6.80 -13.05
CA LEU A 205 -5.62 -6.37 -12.90
C LEU A 205 -6.57 -7.52 -12.53
N LYS A 206 -6.35 -8.72 -13.08
CA LYS A 206 -7.22 -9.89 -12.84
C LYS A 206 -6.97 -10.56 -11.51
N VAL A 207 -5.74 -10.49 -11.00
CA VAL A 207 -5.43 -10.99 -9.67
C VAL A 207 -5.89 -9.95 -8.64
N ASN A 208 -7.20 -9.67 -8.67
CA ASN A 208 -7.98 -9.31 -7.49
C ASN A 208 -7.95 -10.54 -6.57
N PHE A 209 -6.83 -10.75 -5.87
CA PHE A 209 -6.85 -11.54 -4.65
C PHE A 209 -7.87 -10.83 -3.74
N SER A 210 -9.10 -11.32 -3.72
CA SER A 210 -10.32 -10.55 -3.41
C SER A 210 -10.44 -10.11 -1.95
N ASP A 211 -10.83 -8.85 -1.76
CA ASP A 211 -11.98 -8.36 -0.97
C ASP A 211 -12.20 -8.87 0.46
N ALA A 212 -11.12 -9.03 1.21
CA ALA A 212 -11.05 -8.64 2.61
C ALA A 212 -9.62 -8.16 2.85
N CYS A 213 -9.36 -6.91 2.48
CA CYS A 213 -8.05 -6.27 2.52
C CYS A 213 -6.97 -7.02 1.71
N TYR A 214 -7.24 -7.23 0.42
CA TYR A 214 -6.15 -7.38 -0.54
C TYR A 214 -6.35 -6.65 -1.81
#